data_AF-A0A971A5W1-F1
#
_entry.id   AF-A0A971A5W1-F1
#
_cell.length_a   1.000
_cell.length_b   1.000
_cell.length_c   1.000
_cell.angle_alpha   90.00
_cell.angle_beta   90.00
_cell.angle_gamma   90.00
#
_symmetry.space_group_name_H-M   'P 1'
#
loop_
_entity.id
_entity.type
_entity.pdbx_description
1 polymer ?
#
loop_
_entity_poly.entity_id
_entity_poly.type
_entity_poly.pdbx_seq_one_letter_code
_entity_poly.pdbx_strand_id
1 'polypeptide(L)'
;MRRIPRSRLVVASVLVVLLMAGTLGAQTRREIQFPDILGYKTLRCDLHMHTVFSDGLVWPTVRVDEAWREGLDVISITDHIEYQPHKADVPTNHNRPYEIAFPRAKERGILLIRGTEITRDTPPGHFNALFLDDVNPLDTPDLLDCMAAAAEQRAFIWWNHPGWKPDKKGWF
;
A
#
# COMPACT_ATOMS: atom_id res chain seq x y z
N MET A 1 -36.12 14.27 47.97
CA MET A 1 -35.00 13.92 47.07
C MET A 1 -34.11 12.86 47.72
N ARG A 2 -34.02 11.63 47.18
CA ARG A 2 -33.11 10.59 47.70
C ARG A 2 -31.69 10.90 47.24
N ARG A 3 -30.78 11.21 48.16
CA ARG A 3 -29.35 11.40 47.85
C ARG A 3 -28.75 10.07 47.39
N ILE A 4 -28.06 10.10 46.26
CA ILE A 4 -27.29 8.94 45.78
C ILE A 4 -26.12 8.75 46.76
N PRO A 5 -25.95 7.56 47.36
CA PRO A 5 -24.85 7.30 48.28
C PRO A 5 -23.51 7.40 47.53
N ARG A 6 -22.51 8.03 48.17
CA ARG A 6 -21.15 8.23 47.61
C ARG A 6 -20.54 6.93 47.07
N SER A 7 -20.84 5.79 47.69
CA SER A 7 -20.39 4.47 47.23
C SER A 7 -20.90 4.10 45.83
N ARG A 8 -22.14 4.46 45.48
CA ARG A 8 -22.69 4.22 44.14
C ARG A 8 -22.05 5.12 43.08
N LEU A 9 -21.70 6.35 43.44
CA LEU A 9 -20.96 7.27 42.59
C LEU A 9 -19.54 6.73 42.31
N VAL A 10 -18.83 6.27 43.34
CA VAL A 10 -17.48 5.68 43.19
C VAL A 10 -17.51 4.43 42.32
N VAL A 11 -18.46 3.51 42.54
CA VAL A 11 -18.59 2.30 41.73
C VAL A 11 -18.89 2.62 40.27
N ALA A 12 -19.79 3.58 40.01
CA ALA A 12 -20.08 4.02 38.65
C ALA A 12 -18.86 4.66 37.97
N SER A 13 -18.09 5.50 38.69
CA SER A 13 -16.85 6.09 38.17
C SER A 13 -15.80 5.03 37.82
N VAL A 14 -15.62 4.02 38.67
CA VAL A 14 -14.69 2.90 38.41
C VAL A 14 -15.13 2.10 37.19
N LEU A 15 -16.43 1.82 37.04
CA LEU A 15 -16.98 1.12 35.88
C LEU A 15 -16.75 1.90 34.58
N VAL A 16 -16.94 3.22 34.59
CA VAL A 16 -16.67 4.08 33.42
C VAL A 16 -15.18 4.07 33.06
N VAL A 17 -14.27 4.12 34.04
CA VAL A 17 -12.83 4.04 33.80
C VAL A 17 -12.42 2.68 33.25
N LEU A 18 -12.98 1.58 33.75
CA LEU A 18 -12.72 0.23 33.24
C LEU A 18 -13.27 0.01 31.82
N LEU A 19 -14.46 0.55 31.51
CA LEU A 19 -15.02 0.55 30.16
C LEU A 19 -14.17 1.35 29.18
N MET A 20 -13.60 2.48 29.61
CA MET A 20 -12.67 3.29 28.81
C MET A 20 -11.32 2.58 28.62
N ALA A 21 -10.79 1.92 29.65
CA ALA A 21 -9.51 1.21 29.57
C ALA A 21 -9.55 0.01 28.61
N GLY A 22 -10.70 -0.65 28.46
CA GLY A 22 -10.90 -1.75 27.49
C GLY A 22 -10.83 -1.33 26.02
N THR A 23 -10.81 -0.02 25.72
CA THR A 23 -10.79 0.51 24.34
C THR A 23 -9.40 0.96 23.86
N LEU A 24 -8.36 0.84 24.69
CA LEU A 24 -7.03 1.41 24.39
C LEU A 24 -6.11 0.52 23.52
N GLY A 25 -6.53 -0.69 23.16
CA GLY A 25 -5.74 -1.61 22.35
C GLY A 25 -6.04 -1.51 20.85
N ALA A 26 -5.99 -0.32 20.25
CA ALA A 26 -6.56 -0.16 18.91
C ALA A 26 -5.71 -0.77 17.77
N GLN A 27 -4.38 -0.83 17.88
CA GLN A 27 -3.50 -1.46 16.88
C GLN A 27 -2.18 -1.92 17.52
N THR A 28 -1.71 -3.12 17.17
CA THR A 28 -0.39 -3.64 17.56
C THR A 28 0.45 -3.87 16.31
N ARG A 29 1.76 -3.58 16.39
CA ARG A 29 2.72 -3.89 15.33
C ARG A 29 3.41 -5.21 15.66
N ARG A 30 3.40 -6.14 14.71
CA ARG A 30 4.12 -7.42 14.79
C ARG A 30 5.47 -7.26 14.13
N GLU A 31 6.52 -7.16 14.92
CA GLU A 31 7.88 -7.11 14.39
C GLU A 31 8.28 -8.46 13.78
N ILE A 32 8.88 -8.41 12.59
CA ILE A 32 9.58 -9.54 11.98
C ILE A 32 11.03 -9.44 12.44
N GLN A 33 11.69 -10.56 12.77
CA GLN A 33 13.10 -10.54 13.18
C GLN A 33 13.96 -11.23 12.12
N PHE A 34 14.69 -10.41 11.37
CA PHE A 34 15.78 -10.86 10.51
C PHE A 34 17.08 -10.26 11.01
N PRO A 35 18.20 -11.01 10.97
CA PRO A 35 19.50 -10.44 11.28
C PRO A 35 19.90 -9.41 10.21
N ASP A 36 20.66 -8.42 10.64
CA ASP A 36 21.44 -7.57 9.74
C ASP A 36 22.66 -8.34 9.22
N ILE A 37 23.10 -8.02 8.00
CA ILE A 37 24.38 -8.52 7.45
C ILE A 37 25.48 -7.48 7.64
N LEU A 38 26.75 -7.89 7.62
CA LEU A 38 27.88 -7.01 7.95
C LEU A 38 27.90 -5.72 7.10
N GLY A 39 27.72 -4.58 7.75
CA GLY A 39 27.74 -3.26 7.11
C GLY A 39 26.40 -2.80 6.51
N TYR A 40 25.33 -3.59 6.63
CA TYR A 40 24.02 -3.25 6.08
C TYR A 40 22.91 -3.44 7.11
N LYS A 41 21.77 -2.78 6.88
CA LYS A 41 20.54 -2.97 7.64
C LYS A 41 19.52 -3.72 6.79
N THR A 42 18.93 -4.78 7.35
CA THR A 42 17.90 -5.56 6.68
C THR A 42 16.56 -4.83 6.78
N LEU A 43 16.00 -4.43 5.63
CA LEU A 43 14.66 -3.85 5.54
C LEU A 43 13.68 -4.90 5.01
N ARG A 44 12.48 -4.95 5.59
CA ARG A 44 11.39 -5.79 5.06
C ARG A 44 10.54 -4.96 4.12
N CYS A 45 10.40 -5.44 2.90
CA CYS A 45 9.76 -4.70 1.82
C CYS A 45 8.64 -5.53 1.21
N ASP A 46 7.56 -4.85 0.85
CA ASP A 46 6.60 -5.35 -0.14
C ASP A 46 6.46 -4.33 -1.27
N LEU A 47 6.94 -4.70 -2.45
CA LEU A 47 7.14 -3.77 -3.56
C LEU A 47 6.14 -3.96 -4.70
N HIS A 48 5.09 -4.77 -4.50
CA HIS A 48 4.06 -4.99 -5.51
C HIS A 48 2.69 -5.22 -4.86
N MET A 49 1.83 -4.20 -4.87
CA MET A 49 0.47 -4.30 -4.33
C MET A 49 -0.48 -3.31 -5.00
N HIS A 50 -1.78 -3.60 -4.88
CA HIS A 50 -2.87 -2.85 -5.53
C HIS A 50 -3.90 -2.33 -4.53
N THR A 51 -4.64 -1.31 -4.96
CA THR A 51 -5.72 -0.62 -4.28
C THR A 51 -6.93 -0.52 -5.19
N VAL A 52 -8.03 0.07 -4.69
CA VAL A 52 -9.24 0.30 -5.50
C VAL A 52 -9.02 1.20 -6.73
N PHE A 53 -7.88 1.87 -6.87
CA PHE A 53 -7.56 2.70 -8.04
C PHE A 53 -7.17 1.88 -9.28
N SER A 54 -6.75 0.62 -9.12
CA SER A 54 -6.77 -0.36 -10.21
C SER A 54 -7.82 -1.44 -9.94
N ASP A 55 -7.39 -2.57 -9.43
CA ASP A 55 -8.12 -3.83 -9.31
C ASP A 55 -8.02 -4.41 -7.88
N GLY A 56 -7.28 -3.75 -6.99
CA GLY A 56 -7.29 -4.05 -5.56
C GLY A 56 -8.63 -3.69 -4.92
N LEU A 57 -8.83 -4.18 -3.70
CA LEU A 57 -10.13 -4.09 -3.02
C LEU A 57 -10.12 -3.19 -1.77
N VAL A 58 -9.01 -2.49 -1.52
CA VAL A 58 -8.84 -1.66 -0.32
C VAL A 58 -8.40 -0.25 -0.67
N TRP A 59 -8.76 0.71 0.19
CA TRP A 59 -8.32 2.10 0.06
C TRP A 59 -6.80 2.21 0.29
N PRO A 60 -6.06 3.14 -0.35
CA PRO A 60 -4.59 3.19 -0.27
C PRO A 60 -4.01 3.23 1.14
N THR A 61 -4.68 3.90 2.09
CA THR A 61 -4.21 3.96 3.48
C THR A 61 -4.25 2.61 4.20
N VAL A 62 -5.09 1.68 3.74
CA VAL A 62 -5.17 0.32 4.32
C VAL A 62 -3.87 -0.43 4.08
N ARG A 63 -3.25 -0.28 2.90
CA ARG A 63 -1.93 -0.87 2.59
C ARG A 63 -0.85 -0.41 3.53
N VAL A 64 -0.88 0.86 3.91
CA VAL A 64 0.06 1.41 4.91
C VAL A 64 -0.18 0.80 6.29
N ASP A 65 -1.43 0.67 6.70
CA ASP A 65 -1.77 0.11 8.01
C ASP A 65 -1.49 -1.40 8.09
N GLU A 66 -1.67 -2.13 6.98
CA GLU A 66 -1.24 -3.53 6.83
C GLU A 66 0.28 -3.65 6.97
N ALA A 67 1.04 -2.90 6.17
CA ALA A 67 2.49 -2.88 6.23
C ALA A 67 3.00 -2.55 7.64
N TRP A 68 2.38 -1.56 8.29
CA TRP A 68 2.74 -1.19 9.65
C TRP A 68 2.47 -2.32 10.65
N ARG A 69 1.29 -2.93 10.59
CA ARG A 69 0.87 -4.00 11.48
C ARG A 69 1.71 -5.26 11.30
N GLU A 70 2.14 -5.54 10.08
CA GLU A 70 2.92 -6.73 9.73
C GLU A 70 4.42 -6.60 9.92
N GLY A 71 4.91 -5.41 10.30
CA GLY A 71 6.33 -5.19 10.59
C GLY A 71 7.19 -4.90 9.36
N LEU A 72 6.56 -4.46 8.26
CA LEU A 72 7.27 -3.97 7.08
C LEU A 72 7.88 -2.59 7.33
N ASP A 73 8.96 -2.29 6.60
CA ASP A 73 9.68 -1.02 6.65
C ASP A 73 9.42 -0.19 5.39
N VAL A 74 9.26 -0.86 4.24
CA VAL A 74 9.12 -0.23 2.92
C VAL A 74 7.97 -0.85 2.16
N ILE A 75 7.15 -0.02 1.51
CA ILE A 75 6.19 -0.50 0.53
C ILE A 75 6.21 0.33 -0.75
N SER A 76 5.70 -0.26 -1.83
CA SER A 76 5.28 0.48 -3.02
C SER A 76 3.86 0.07 -3.38
N ILE A 77 2.96 1.04 -3.50
CA ILE A 77 1.65 0.83 -4.13
C ILE A 77 1.87 0.95 -5.63
N THR A 78 1.60 -0.13 -6.36
CA THR A 78 1.91 -0.28 -7.78
C THR A 78 0.64 -0.65 -8.55
N ASP A 79 -0.39 0.19 -8.40
CA ASP A 79 -1.63 0.06 -9.17
C ASP A 79 -1.32 -0.02 -10.69
N HIS A 80 -2.19 -0.72 -11.42
CA HIS A 80 -2.06 -0.85 -12.87
C HIS A 80 -2.32 0.49 -13.59
N ILE A 81 -1.55 0.75 -14.65
CA ILE A 81 -1.84 1.86 -15.58
C ILE A 81 -3.02 1.48 -16.48
N GLU A 82 -2.93 0.32 -17.14
CA GLU A 82 -3.80 -0.08 -18.24
C GLU A 82 -5.11 -0.72 -17.76
N TYR A 83 -5.10 -1.34 -16.58
CA TYR A 83 -6.22 -2.13 -16.06
C TYR A 83 -6.87 -1.48 -14.83
N GLN A 84 -7.95 -0.73 -15.06
CA GLN A 84 -8.70 -0.02 -14.01
C GLN A 84 -10.19 -0.40 -14.03
N PRO A 85 -10.56 -1.60 -13.55
CA PRO A 85 -11.95 -2.08 -13.57
C PRO A 85 -12.93 -1.20 -12.79
N HIS A 86 -12.47 -0.47 -11.77
CA HIS A 86 -13.30 0.40 -10.94
C HIS A 86 -13.48 1.82 -11.51
N LYS A 87 -13.00 2.13 -12.72
CA LYS A 87 -12.91 3.50 -13.25
C LYS A 87 -14.24 4.26 -13.39
N ALA A 88 -15.36 3.54 -13.40
CA ALA A 88 -16.69 4.15 -13.42
C ALA A 88 -17.03 4.84 -12.08
N ASP A 89 -16.45 4.36 -10.97
CA ASP A 89 -16.70 4.85 -9.61
C ASP A 89 -15.48 5.55 -9.00
N VAL A 90 -14.25 5.17 -9.42
CA VAL A 90 -12.98 5.73 -8.98
C VAL A 90 -12.25 6.33 -10.19
N PRO A 91 -12.10 7.65 -10.32
CA PRO A 91 -11.53 8.26 -11.54
C PRO A 91 -10.07 7.87 -11.75
N THR A 92 -9.68 7.70 -13.02
CA THR A 92 -8.29 7.49 -13.43
C THR A 92 -7.42 8.64 -12.96
N ASN A 93 -6.49 8.33 -12.04
CA ASN A 93 -5.44 9.23 -11.59
C ASN A 93 -4.30 8.40 -11.03
N HIS A 94 -3.28 8.16 -11.85
CA HIS A 94 -2.22 7.19 -11.58
C HIS A 94 -1.32 7.55 -10.39
N ASN A 95 -1.23 8.84 -10.02
CA ASN A 95 -0.45 9.27 -8.84
C ASN A 95 -1.27 9.28 -7.55
N ARG A 96 -2.60 9.22 -7.65
CA ARG A 96 -3.50 9.43 -6.52
C ARG A 96 -3.34 8.41 -5.38
N PRO A 97 -3.11 7.12 -5.65
CA PRO A 97 -2.90 6.14 -4.57
C PRO A 97 -1.72 6.51 -3.68
N TYR A 98 -0.60 6.91 -4.29
CA TYR A 98 0.59 7.36 -3.58
C TYR A 98 0.30 8.61 -2.74
N GLU A 99 -0.31 9.63 -3.34
CA GLU A 99 -0.63 10.90 -2.65
C GLU A 99 -1.53 10.69 -1.42
N ILE A 100 -2.52 9.80 -1.52
CA ILE A 100 -3.43 9.47 -0.43
C ILE A 100 -2.69 8.72 0.68
N ALA A 101 -1.85 7.76 0.32
CA ALA A 101 -1.14 6.91 1.27
C ALA A 101 0.02 7.64 1.97
N PHE A 102 0.65 8.62 1.30
CA PHE A 102 1.90 9.24 1.77
C PHE A 102 1.81 9.89 3.17
N PRO A 103 0.78 10.70 3.51
CA PRO A 103 0.65 11.25 4.87
C PRO A 103 0.55 10.16 5.94
N ARG A 104 -0.19 9.07 5.65
CA ARG A 104 -0.34 7.93 6.57
C ARG A 104 0.97 7.14 6.69
N ALA A 105 1.71 6.97 5.60
CA ALA A 105 3.01 6.31 5.63
C ALA A 105 4.01 7.08 6.50
N LYS A 106 4.02 8.41 6.39
CA LYS A 106 4.82 9.28 7.26
C LYS A 106 4.43 9.17 8.74
N GLU A 107 3.13 9.14 9.05
CA GLU A 107 2.64 8.93 10.42
C GLU A 107 3.09 7.57 10.99
N ARG A 108 3.07 6.52 10.17
CA ARG A 108 3.42 5.15 10.57
C ARG A 108 4.92 4.85 10.50
N GLY A 109 5.75 5.77 10.01
CA GLY A 109 7.18 5.54 9.79
C GLY A 109 7.48 4.50 8.71
N ILE A 110 6.59 4.35 7.72
CA ILE A 110 6.76 3.47 6.56
C ILE A 110 7.36 4.27 5.41
N LEU A 111 8.41 3.73 4.78
CA LEU A 111 8.96 4.29 3.55
C LEU A 111 8.04 3.91 2.39
N LEU A 112 7.30 4.88 1.86
CA LEU A 112 6.44 4.70 0.70
C LEU A 112 7.18 5.14 -0.56
N ILE A 113 7.48 4.18 -1.44
CA ILE A 113 8.05 4.41 -2.75
C ILE A 113 6.91 4.64 -3.74
N ARG A 114 7.04 5.63 -4.62
CA ARG A 114 6.12 5.80 -5.74
C ARG A 114 6.47 4.79 -6.83
N GLY A 115 5.47 4.04 -7.27
CA GLY A 115 5.62 3.07 -8.33
C GLY A 115 4.28 2.78 -9.01
N THR A 116 4.34 1.94 -10.04
CA THR A 116 3.18 1.51 -10.81
C THR A 116 3.47 0.14 -11.41
N GLU A 117 2.42 -0.61 -11.74
CA GLU A 117 2.55 -1.77 -12.61
C GLU A 117 2.21 -1.38 -14.06
N ILE A 118 3.12 -1.71 -14.96
CA ILE A 118 2.96 -1.67 -16.41
C ILE A 118 2.40 -3.04 -16.81
N THR A 119 1.18 -3.08 -17.32
CA THR A 119 0.40 -4.29 -17.58
C THR A 119 0.12 -4.42 -19.06
N ARG A 120 0.77 -5.40 -19.69
CA ARG A 120 0.62 -5.71 -21.10
C ARG A 120 0.37 -7.19 -21.30
N ASP A 121 -0.18 -7.50 -22.46
CA ASP A 121 -0.29 -8.87 -22.96
C ASP A 121 1.05 -9.61 -22.85
N THR A 122 0.95 -10.91 -22.53
CA THR A 122 2.11 -11.79 -22.55
C THR A 122 2.31 -12.38 -23.95
N PRO A 123 3.48 -12.19 -24.60
CA PRO A 123 4.72 -11.55 -24.11
C PRO A 123 4.80 -10.01 -24.35
N PRO A 124 5.59 -9.27 -23.53
CA PRO A 124 6.44 -9.78 -22.44
C PRO A 124 5.74 -9.87 -21.07
N GLY A 125 4.49 -9.44 -20.95
CA GLY A 125 3.75 -9.47 -19.68
C GLY A 125 3.96 -8.19 -18.86
N HIS A 126 4.01 -8.33 -17.54
CA HIS A 126 3.90 -7.18 -16.64
C HIS A 126 5.20 -6.81 -15.95
N PHE A 127 5.37 -5.55 -15.62
CA PHE A 127 6.58 -5.02 -15.00
C PHE A 127 6.24 -3.95 -13.98
N ASN A 128 6.97 -3.89 -12.86
CA ASN A 128 6.88 -2.75 -11.98
C ASN A 128 7.98 -1.76 -12.30
N ALA A 129 7.61 -0.47 -12.26
CA ALA A 129 8.55 0.65 -12.25
C ALA A 129 8.42 1.37 -10.90
N LEU A 130 9.54 1.45 -10.16
CA LEU A 130 9.62 2.09 -8.85
C LEU A 130 10.51 3.34 -8.87
N PHE A 131 10.41 4.14 -7.81
CA PHE A 131 11.13 5.41 -7.64
C PHE A 131 10.78 6.44 -8.72
N LEU A 132 9.51 6.43 -9.14
CA LEU A 132 8.97 7.39 -10.09
C LEU A 132 8.76 8.76 -9.43
N ASP A 133 8.94 9.82 -10.20
CA ASP A 133 8.55 11.18 -9.83
C ASP A 133 7.09 11.46 -10.24
N ASP A 134 6.65 10.92 -11.39
CA ASP A 134 5.30 11.01 -11.94
C ASP A 134 4.95 9.73 -12.72
N VAL A 135 3.78 9.15 -12.44
CA VAL A 135 3.30 7.95 -13.15
C VAL A 135 2.64 8.29 -14.49
N ASN A 136 2.05 9.49 -14.64
CA ASN A 136 1.26 9.82 -15.83
C ASN A 136 2.01 9.69 -17.17
N PRO A 137 3.32 10.04 -17.29
CA PRO A 137 4.05 9.89 -18.55
C PRO A 137 4.21 8.44 -19.03
N LEU A 138 4.01 7.45 -18.15
CA LEU A 138 4.11 6.03 -18.49
C LEU A 138 2.83 5.51 -19.18
N ASP A 139 1.73 6.27 -19.18
CA ASP A 139 0.48 5.90 -19.85
C ASP A 139 0.59 6.09 -21.37
N THR A 140 1.34 5.18 -22.00
CA THR A 140 1.61 5.15 -23.44
C THR A 140 1.02 3.90 -24.09
N PRO A 141 0.65 3.95 -25.38
CA PRO A 141 0.16 2.75 -26.08
C PRO A 141 1.24 1.66 -26.24
N ASP A 142 2.49 2.05 -26.46
CA ASP A 142 3.60 1.13 -26.68
C ASP A 142 4.38 0.88 -25.37
N LEU A 143 4.80 -0.37 -25.17
CA LEU A 143 5.54 -0.80 -23.98
C LEU A 143 6.95 -0.17 -23.92
N LEU A 144 7.65 -0.06 -25.05
CA LEU A 144 9.00 0.50 -25.06
C LEU A 144 8.97 1.99 -24.75
N ASP A 145 7.96 2.71 -25.23
CA ASP A 145 7.74 4.11 -24.86
C ASP A 145 7.45 4.26 -23.35
N CYS A 146 6.63 3.37 -22.79
CA CYS A 146 6.34 3.32 -21.36
C CYS A 146 7.62 3.10 -20.54
N MET A 147 8.42 2.11 -20.95
CA MET A 147 9.71 1.77 -20.33
C MET A 147 10.72 2.91 -20.47
N ALA A 148 10.75 3.61 -21.60
CA ALA A 148 11.60 4.77 -21.82
C ALA A 148 11.21 5.92 -20.88
N ALA A 149 9.91 6.22 -20.74
CA ALA A 149 9.41 7.24 -19.80
C ALA A 149 9.73 6.90 -18.34
N ALA A 150 9.65 5.63 -17.95
CA ALA A 150 10.09 5.17 -16.64
C ALA A 150 11.63 5.33 -16.47
N ALA A 151 12.41 4.95 -17.49
CA ALA A 151 13.86 5.05 -17.46
C ALA A 151 14.38 6.50 -17.43
N GLU A 152 13.69 7.44 -18.07
CA GLU A 152 14.00 8.88 -18.00
C GLU A 152 13.92 9.41 -16.56
N GLN A 153 13.01 8.86 -15.76
CA GLN A 153 12.87 9.14 -14.33
C GLN A 153 13.86 8.34 -13.46
N ARG A 154 14.75 7.55 -14.08
CA ARG A 154 15.71 6.67 -13.40
C ARG A 154 15.02 5.60 -12.53
N ALA A 155 13.83 5.16 -12.95
CA ALA A 155 13.06 4.15 -12.24
C ALA A 155 13.86 2.84 -12.11
N PHE A 156 13.64 2.13 -11.02
CA PHE A 156 14.03 0.73 -10.90
C PHE A 156 12.93 -0.14 -11.51
N ILE A 157 13.25 -0.90 -12.55
CA ILE A 157 12.28 -1.69 -13.32
C ILE A 157 12.60 -3.18 -13.18
N TRP A 158 11.58 -4.01 -12.89
CA TRP A 158 11.73 -5.48 -12.93
C TRP A 158 10.53 -6.16 -13.59
N TRP A 159 10.75 -7.40 -14.03
CA TRP A 159 9.74 -8.25 -14.65
C TRP A 159 8.91 -9.00 -13.61
N ASN A 160 7.60 -8.77 -13.60
CA ASN A 160 6.69 -9.37 -12.63
C ASN A 160 6.36 -10.81 -13.02
N HIS A 161 6.30 -11.68 -12.00
CA HIS A 161 5.71 -13.03 -12.07
C HIS A 161 5.82 -13.74 -13.45
N PRO A 162 7.05 -13.96 -13.98
CA PRO A 162 7.26 -14.45 -15.35
C PRO A 162 6.72 -15.86 -15.62
N GLY A 163 6.51 -16.64 -14.55
CA GLY A 163 5.95 -17.98 -14.61
C GLY A 163 4.41 -18.01 -14.62
N TRP A 164 3.74 -16.87 -14.48
CA TRP A 164 2.28 -16.82 -14.52
C TRP A 164 1.79 -17.18 -15.92
N LYS A 165 0.85 -18.12 -15.97
CA LYS A 165 0.18 -18.55 -17.20
C LYS A 165 -1.28 -18.19 -17.06
N PRO A 166 -1.78 -17.20 -17.79
CA PRO A 166 -3.21 -16.93 -17.74
C PRO A 166 -3.95 -18.13 -18.35
N ASP A 167 -5.07 -18.53 -17.75
CA ASP A 167 -5.92 -19.61 -18.25
C ASP A 167 -6.43 -19.35 -19.68
N LYS A 168 -6.40 -18.07 -20.11
CA LYS A 168 -6.66 -17.60 -21.48
C LYS A 168 -5.60 -16.57 -21.88
N LYS A 169 -5.02 -16.70 -23.07
CA LYS A 169 -4.22 -15.62 -23.67
C LYS A 169 -5.10 -14.36 -23.80
N GLY A 170 -4.61 -13.18 -23.41
CA GLY A 170 -5.36 -11.92 -23.50
C GLY A 170 -6.14 -11.51 -22.25
N TRP A 171 -5.82 -12.08 -21.08
CA TRP A 171 -6.07 -11.44 -19.78
C TRP A 171 -4.68 -10.94 -19.35
N PHE A 172 -4.28 -9.69 -19.55
CA PHE A 172 -4.96 -8.39 -19.55
C PHE A 172 -4.50 -7.52 -20.72
#